data_AF-A0A6G3LF39-F1
#
_entry.id   AF-A0A6G3LF39-F1
#
_cell.length_a   1.000
_cell.length_b   1.000
_cell.length_c   1.000
_cell.angle_alpha   90.00
_cell.angle_beta   90.00
_cell.angle_gamma   90.00
#
_symmetry.space_group_name_H-M   'P 1'
#
loop_
_entity.id
_entity.type
_entity.pdbx_description
1 polymer ?
#
loop_
_entity_poly.entity_id
_entity_poly.type
_entity_poly.pdbx_seq_one_letter_code
_entity_poly.pdbx_strand_id
1 'polypeptide(L)'
;IHPNRNKLPEYNLDLFEKMLEGHYGEGEAVLRVKTDLGYTDKSLVDWVAFRIIDTDKYPHPMVGSKFIVWPTYNFASAVDDHLMGVTHIIRGKEHLQNTMKQKHLYEHMGWRQPVAIHLGRLRLEEFIMSKSQIKKILKESAGAYSGPNDPRFGTIMGLRERGITAEAIRNVILTVGAKQTDASISFTNLAAENRKIIDPTSPRLIFVEDPVELVVDNGNGVCLEAKIPYHPEKTELGSRQFNVCTGDRVMISRADYEQALSEKEGEVRLMELGNYIIEGGKFRLLSRDLQYAREKGLSIVQWLKKDGSKIAILSVPLGESIVIKGGYIEDGGKMQVLLGKNVQLIRVGFAVLKSAIPFASLVFSHE
;
A
#
# COMPACT_ATOMS: atom_id res chain seq x y z
N ILE A 1 46.26 14.89 14.79
CA ILE A 1 45.89 14.13 16.01
C ILE A 1 45.21 15.10 16.96
N HIS A 2 44.06 14.76 17.55
CA HIS A 2 43.38 15.68 18.49
C HIS A 2 44.21 15.83 19.79
N PRO A 3 44.36 17.04 20.36
CA PRO A 3 45.19 17.27 21.56
C PRO A 3 44.80 16.41 22.77
N ASN A 4 43.52 16.08 22.91
CA ASN A 4 43.02 15.30 24.06
C ASN A 4 43.17 13.77 23.90
N ARG A 5 43.60 13.26 22.73
CA ARG A 5 43.59 11.82 22.42
C ARG A 5 44.52 10.98 23.32
N ASN A 6 45.61 11.58 23.78
CA ASN A 6 46.64 10.90 24.59
C ASN A 6 46.62 11.33 26.06
N LYS A 7 45.55 11.99 26.51
CA LYS A 7 45.35 12.31 27.92
C LYS A 7 44.99 11.05 28.72
N LEU A 8 45.23 11.12 30.03
CA LEU A 8 44.93 10.02 30.96
C LEU A 8 43.41 9.77 31.07
N PRO A 9 42.98 8.55 31.42
CA PRO A 9 41.56 8.23 31.59
C PRO A 9 40.82 9.20 32.54
N GLU A 10 41.42 9.54 33.67
CA GLU A 10 40.83 10.41 34.71
C GLU A 10 40.52 11.81 34.17
N TYR A 11 41.41 12.34 33.32
CA TYR A 11 41.19 13.62 32.65
C TYR A 11 40.00 13.56 31.68
N ASN A 12 39.83 12.45 30.97
CA ASN A 12 38.71 12.29 30.04
C ASN A 12 37.38 12.05 30.78
N LEU A 13 37.41 11.41 31.95
CA LEU A 13 36.23 11.24 32.81
C LEU A 13 35.71 12.59 33.32
N ASP A 14 36.59 13.45 33.85
CA ASP A 14 36.22 14.82 34.27
C ASP A 14 35.59 15.63 33.12
N LEU A 15 36.15 15.55 31.91
CA LEU A 15 35.56 16.21 30.75
C LEU A 15 34.19 15.65 30.38
N PHE A 16 33.98 14.34 30.52
CA PHE A 16 32.70 13.71 30.21
C PHE A 16 31.64 14.04 31.27
N GLU A 17 32.00 14.10 32.55
CA GLU A 17 31.12 14.57 33.63
C GLU A 17 30.66 16.01 33.37
N LYS A 18 31.58 16.90 32.98
CA LYS A 18 31.25 18.27 32.55
C LYS A 18 30.29 18.32 31.36
N MET A 19 30.39 17.38 30.42
CA MET A 19 29.40 17.25 29.33
C MET A 19 28.02 16.90 29.88
N LEU A 20 27.93 15.97 30.84
CA LEU A 20 26.68 15.54 31.45
C LEU A 20 26.03 16.63 32.31
N GLU A 21 26.84 17.43 32.98
CA GLU A 21 26.44 18.56 33.84
C GLU A 21 26.08 19.83 33.04
N GLY A 22 26.32 19.86 31.73
CA GLY A 22 25.91 20.96 30.85
C GLY A 22 26.90 22.12 30.78
N HIS A 23 28.17 21.89 31.09
CA HIS A 23 29.22 22.91 30.94
C HIS A 23 29.56 23.25 29.48
N TYR A 24 29.05 22.47 28.53
CA TYR A 24 29.29 22.61 27.09
C TYR A 24 27.95 22.65 26.34
N GLY A 25 27.88 23.48 25.31
CA GLY A 25 26.75 23.58 24.38
C GLY A 25 26.79 22.55 23.24
N GLU A 26 25.74 22.54 22.42
CA GLU A 26 25.65 21.67 21.24
C GLU A 26 26.83 21.93 20.28
N GLY A 27 27.56 20.86 19.94
CA GLY A 27 28.72 20.90 19.04
C GLY A 27 30.05 21.29 19.68
N GLU A 28 30.07 21.71 20.95
CA GLU A 28 31.30 22.15 21.63
C GLU A 28 32.17 20.99 22.14
N ALA A 29 31.54 19.86 22.50
CA ALA A 29 32.24 18.67 22.97
C ALA A 29 31.59 17.37 22.47
N VAL A 30 32.43 16.35 22.26
CA VAL A 30 32.01 14.99 21.86
C VAL A 30 32.91 13.95 22.53
N LEU A 31 32.34 12.80 22.88
CA LEU A 31 33.11 11.61 23.23
C LEU A 31 33.42 10.83 21.95
N ARG A 32 34.67 10.40 21.76
CA ARG A 32 35.10 9.63 20.58
C ARG A 32 35.69 8.29 21.00
N VAL A 33 35.38 7.22 20.28
CA VAL A 33 36.02 5.92 20.47
C VAL A 33 37.40 5.97 19.85
N LYS A 34 38.45 5.70 20.62
CA LYS A 34 39.83 5.70 20.12
C LYS A 34 40.04 4.50 19.18
N THR A 35 40.45 4.76 17.94
CA THR A 35 40.71 3.72 16.91
C THR A 35 42.04 3.99 16.20
N ASP A 36 42.41 3.17 15.21
CA ASP A 36 43.63 3.43 14.43
C ASP A 36 43.48 4.69 13.56
N LEU A 37 44.49 5.56 13.62
CA LEU A 37 44.57 6.77 12.79
C LEU A 37 44.97 6.46 11.34
N GLY A 38 45.56 5.28 11.11
CA GLY A 38 46.03 4.79 9.82
C GLY A 38 44.93 4.32 8.87
N TYR A 39 43.67 4.22 9.32
CA TYR A 39 42.58 3.79 8.44
C TYR A 39 42.46 4.67 7.18
N THR A 40 42.36 4.00 6.02
CA THR A 40 42.05 4.63 4.74
C THR A 40 40.64 5.22 4.76
N ASP A 41 39.67 4.48 5.31
CA ASP A 41 38.33 4.98 5.59
C ASP A 41 38.35 5.91 6.81
N LYS A 42 38.27 7.22 6.57
CA LYS A 42 38.28 8.24 7.61
C LYS A 42 37.07 8.19 8.53
N SER A 43 35.98 7.54 8.13
CA SER A 43 34.80 7.39 8.96
C SER A 43 35.03 6.45 10.15
N LEU A 44 36.04 5.58 10.09
CA LEU A 44 36.46 4.67 11.16
C LEU A 44 37.42 5.32 12.16
N VAL A 45 38.05 6.43 11.78
CA VAL A 45 39.08 7.10 12.59
C VAL A 45 38.43 7.90 13.72
N ASP A 46 38.74 7.47 14.94
CA ASP A 46 38.29 8.05 16.20
C ASP A 46 36.79 8.44 16.18
N TRP A 47 35.88 7.55 15.80
CA TRP A 47 34.49 7.93 15.53
C TRP A 47 33.72 8.41 16.77
N VAL A 48 32.70 9.27 16.58
CA VAL A 48 31.93 9.91 17.68
C VAL A 48 31.00 8.91 18.36
N ALA A 49 31.20 8.71 19.67
CA ALA A 49 30.40 7.86 20.54
C ALA A 49 29.21 8.60 21.15
N PHE A 50 29.41 9.82 21.65
CA PHE A 50 28.36 10.67 22.24
C PHE A 50 28.48 12.10 21.75
N ARG A 51 27.35 12.80 21.73
CA ARG A 51 27.24 14.22 21.39
C ARG A 51 26.26 14.92 22.32
N ILE A 52 26.44 16.23 22.46
CA ILE A 52 25.51 17.11 23.17
C ILE A 52 24.39 17.50 22.22
N ILE A 53 23.16 17.54 22.71
CA ILE A 53 21.95 18.00 22.00
C ILE A 53 21.37 19.18 22.77
N ASP A 54 21.03 20.25 22.06
CA ASP A 54 20.22 21.33 22.59
C ASP A 54 18.78 20.84 22.77
N THR A 55 18.43 20.49 24.01
CA THR A 55 17.11 19.97 24.35
C THR A 55 16.03 21.02 24.43
N ASP A 56 16.37 22.30 24.49
CA ASP A 56 15.37 23.38 24.41
C ASP A 56 14.83 23.49 22.99
N LYS A 57 15.70 23.24 22.00
CA LYS A 57 15.34 23.23 20.58
C LYS A 57 14.83 21.88 20.08
N TYR A 58 15.41 20.78 20.57
CA TYR A 58 15.11 19.41 20.14
C TYR A 58 14.88 18.47 21.34
N PRO A 59 13.85 18.71 22.17
CA PRO A 59 13.56 17.86 23.31
C PRO A 59 13.26 16.42 22.89
N HIS A 60 13.71 15.44 23.67
CA HIS A 60 13.41 14.04 23.36
C HIS A 60 11.91 13.77 23.56
N PRO A 61 11.18 13.18 22.58
CA PRO A 61 9.72 13.04 22.66
C PRO A 61 9.20 12.28 23.88
N MET A 62 10.01 11.39 24.49
CA MET A 62 9.61 10.58 25.65
C MET A 62 10.16 11.06 26.99
N VAL A 63 11.33 11.72 27.01
CA VAL A 63 12.04 12.06 28.26
C VAL A 63 12.35 13.55 28.37
N GLY A 64 11.87 14.35 27.42
CA GLY A 64 12.09 15.79 27.37
C GLY A 64 13.57 16.14 27.41
N SER A 65 13.90 17.09 28.27
CA SER A 65 15.26 17.62 28.48
C SER A 65 16.03 16.89 29.59
N LYS A 66 15.60 15.69 30.01
CA LYS A 66 16.24 14.95 31.10
C LYS A 66 17.71 14.63 30.85
N PHE A 67 18.09 14.40 29.60
CA PHE A 67 19.45 14.08 29.20
C PHE A 67 19.87 15.00 28.05
N ILE A 68 21.06 15.59 28.17
CA ILE A 68 21.64 16.49 27.15
C ILE A 68 22.75 15.82 26.34
N VAL A 69 23.39 14.78 26.88
CA VAL A 69 24.42 13.97 26.19
C VAL A 69 23.80 12.68 25.70
N TRP A 70 23.84 12.45 24.39
CA TRP A 70 23.21 11.30 23.74
C TRP A 70 24.21 10.44 22.98
N PRO A 71 24.11 9.11 23.07
CA PRO A 71 24.96 8.21 22.28
C PRO A 71 24.59 8.31 20.80
N THR A 72 25.58 8.11 19.93
CA THR A 72 25.36 7.90 18.50
C THR A 72 24.89 6.47 18.24
N TYR A 73 24.28 6.24 17.07
CA TYR A 73 23.79 4.93 16.66
C TYR A 73 24.82 3.81 16.83
N ASN A 74 26.09 4.03 16.43
CA ASN A 74 27.12 3.00 16.49
C ASN A 74 27.43 2.57 17.93
N PHE A 75 27.50 3.52 18.87
CA PHE A 75 27.73 3.22 20.28
C PHE A 75 26.51 2.51 20.89
N ALA A 76 25.33 3.12 20.80
CA ALA A 76 24.10 2.59 21.39
C ALA A 76 23.77 1.18 20.87
N SER A 77 23.74 0.99 19.54
CA SER A 77 23.37 -0.29 18.95
C SER A 77 24.34 -1.42 19.34
N ALA A 78 25.65 -1.15 19.45
CA ALA A 78 26.60 -2.19 19.82
C ALA A 78 26.50 -2.59 21.31
N VAL A 79 26.24 -1.61 22.19
CA VAL A 79 25.97 -1.89 23.61
C VAL A 79 24.67 -2.67 23.76
N ASP A 80 23.60 -2.25 23.09
CA ASP A 80 22.29 -2.93 23.13
C ASP A 80 22.41 -4.37 22.60
N ASP A 81 23.07 -4.58 21.46
CA ASP A 81 23.27 -5.90 20.87
C ASP A 81 24.00 -6.85 21.86
N HIS A 82 25.04 -6.36 22.54
CA HIS A 82 25.75 -7.15 23.55
C HIS A 82 24.87 -7.47 24.76
N LEU A 83 24.25 -6.45 25.36
CA LEU A 83 23.44 -6.61 26.58
C LEU A 83 22.19 -7.47 26.34
N MET A 84 21.63 -7.43 25.13
CA MET A 84 20.48 -8.26 24.74
C MET A 84 20.88 -9.65 24.23
N GLY A 85 22.17 -9.98 24.16
CA GLY A 85 22.66 -11.29 23.73
C GLY A 85 22.44 -11.58 22.24
N VAL A 86 22.45 -10.55 21.39
CA VAL A 86 22.27 -10.68 19.94
C VAL A 86 23.40 -11.54 19.36
N THR A 87 23.05 -12.58 18.62
CA THR A 87 24.04 -13.48 17.97
C THR A 87 24.25 -13.16 16.50
N HIS A 88 23.22 -12.66 15.83
CA HIS A 88 23.22 -12.33 14.41
C HIS A 88 22.54 -10.98 14.18
N ILE A 89 23.24 -10.05 13.54
CA ILE A 89 22.72 -8.74 13.14
C ILE A 89 22.37 -8.81 11.67
N ILE A 90 21.09 -8.73 11.32
CA ILE A 90 20.61 -8.74 9.93
C ILE A 90 20.12 -7.33 9.57
N ARG A 91 20.80 -6.66 8.64
CA ARG A 91 20.50 -5.27 8.27
C ARG A 91 20.89 -4.94 6.83
N GLY A 92 20.51 -3.75 6.36
CA GLY A 92 20.86 -3.29 5.02
C GLY A 92 22.37 -3.09 4.82
N LYS A 93 22.85 -3.31 3.59
CA LYS A 93 24.25 -3.20 3.18
C LYS A 93 24.89 -1.84 3.41
N GLU A 94 24.10 -0.78 3.51
CA GLU A 94 24.57 0.56 3.90
C GLU A 94 25.23 0.58 5.29
N HIS A 95 25.00 -0.44 6.12
CA HIS A 95 25.60 -0.54 7.45
C HIS A 95 26.90 -1.37 7.50
N LEU A 96 27.53 -1.68 6.36
CA LEU A 96 28.82 -2.38 6.33
C LEU A 96 29.90 -1.64 7.13
N GLN A 97 30.04 -0.33 6.91
CA GLN A 97 30.99 0.51 7.64
C GLN A 97 30.67 0.60 9.14
N ASN A 98 29.38 0.56 9.50
CA ASN A 98 28.96 0.58 10.91
C ASN A 98 29.41 -0.68 11.65
N THR A 99 29.40 -1.85 11.00
CA THR A 99 29.95 -3.09 11.59
C THR A 99 31.42 -2.92 11.96
N MET A 100 32.20 -2.25 11.11
CA MET A 100 33.62 -2.00 11.36
C MET A 100 33.82 -1.01 12.52
N LYS A 101 33.01 0.05 12.61
CA LYS A 101 33.06 0.98 13.75
C LYS A 101 32.74 0.28 15.06
N GLN A 102 31.66 -0.49 15.06
CA GLN A 102 31.17 -1.21 16.23
C GLN A 102 32.18 -2.25 16.71
N LYS A 103 32.92 -2.90 15.80
CA LYS A 103 33.98 -3.87 16.14
C LYS A 103 34.98 -3.33 17.16
N HIS A 104 35.40 -2.07 17.02
CA HIS A 104 36.30 -1.45 17.99
C HIS A 104 35.73 -1.38 19.40
N LEU A 105 34.43 -1.14 19.54
CA LEU A 105 33.78 -1.13 20.85
C LEU A 105 33.76 -2.54 21.46
N TYR A 106 33.44 -3.56 20.66
CA TYR A 106 33.50 -4.96 21.11
C TYR A 106 34.91 -5.35 21.55
N GLU A 107 35.94 -5.00 20.78
CA GLU A 107 37.35 -5.25 21.11
C GLU A 107 37.76 -4.57 22.42
N HIS A 108 37.45 -3.27 22.59
CA HIS A 108 37.79 -2.51 23.79
C HIS A 108 37.12 -3.05 25.06
N MET A 109 35.90 -3.55 24.93
CA MET A 109 35.13 -4.08 26.06
C MET A 109 35.37 -5.58 26.32
N GLY A 110 36.19 -6.24 25.49
CA GLY A 110 36.41 -7.69 25.59
C GLY A 110 35.17 -8.53 25.25
N TRP A 111 34.26 -7.98 24.44
CA TRP A 111 33.01 -8.64 24.07
C TRP A 111 33.15 -9.43 22.77
N ARG A 112 32.33 -10.47 22.62
CA ARG A 112 32.20 -11.20 21.36
C ARG A 112 31.30 -10.43 20.40
N GLN A 113 31.83 -10.09 19.22
CA GLN A 113 31.03 -9.46 18.18
C GLN A 113 30.00 -10.45 17.58
N PRO A 114 28.72 -10.06 17.43
CA PRO A 114 27.73 -10.84 16.71
C PRO A 114 28.07 -11.00 15.23
N VAL A 115 27.55 -12.06 14.60
CA VAL A 115 27.69 -12.25 13.15
C VAL A 115 26.85 -11.22 12.41
N ALA A 116 27.48 -10.32 11.65
CA ALA A 116 26.75 -9.33 10.86
C ALA A 116 26.47 -9.85 9.44
N ILE A 117 25.19 -9.84 9.04
CA ILE A 117 24.70 -10.22 7.72
C ILE A 117 24.08 -8.99 7.07
N HIS A 118 24.60 -8.63 5.90
CA HIS A 118 24.19 -7.44 5.17
C HIS A 118 23.37 -7.80 3.93
N LEU A 119 22.15 -7.30 3.88
CA LEU A 119 21.22 -7.55 2.78
C LEU A 119 21.16 -6.35 1.82
N GLY A 120 20.91 -6.63 0.56
CA GLY A 120 20.62 -5.61 -0.43
C GLY A 120 19.32 -4.88 -0.11
N ARG A 121 19.20 -3.67 -0.63
CA ARG A 121 17.97 -2.87 -0.50
C ARG A 121 16.87 -3.49 -1.34
N LEU A 122 15.68 -3.56 -0.75
CA LEU A 122 14.47 -3.94 -1.44
C LEU A 122 13.71 -2.67 -1.85
N ARG A 123 13.26 -2.61 -3.10
CA ARG A 123 12.38 -1.55 -3.61
C ARG A 123 11.08 -2.15 -4.13
N LEU A 124 10.00 -1.42 -3.97
CA LEU A 124 8.73 -1.66 -4.64
C LEU A 124 8.62 -0.64 -5.77
N GLU A 125 8.53 -1.11 -7.00
CA GLU A 125 8.39 -0.28 -8.20
C GLU A 125 7.08 0.50 -8.15
N GLU A 126 7.04 1.69 -8.74
CA GLU A 126 5.86 2.57 -8.80
C GLU A 126 5.41 3.18 -7.47
N PHE A 127 6.02 2.83 -6.34
CA PHE A 127 5.66 3.36 -5.03
C PHE A 127 6.74 4.25 -4.41
N ILE A 128 6.29 5.29 -3.72
CA ILE A 128 7.14 6.14 -2.88
C ILE A 128 7.36 5.44 -1.54
N MET A 129 8.60 5.05 -1.25
CA MET A 129 8.96 4.37 0.01
C MET A 129 9.83 5.23 0.94
N SER A 130 10.50 6.26 0.43
CA SER A 130 11.44 7.05 1.22
C SER A 130 10.73 7.86 2.30
N LYS A 131 11.12 7.67 3.56
CA LYS A 131 10.55 8.40 4.71
C LYS A 131 10.70 9.91 4.56
N SER A 132 11.85 10.40 4.07
CA SER A 132 12.07 11.84 3.88
C SER A 132 11.21 12.40 2.76
N GLN A 133 11.05 11.65 1.66
CA GLN A 133 10.18 12.02 0.55
C GLN A 133 8.71 12.05 0.96
N ILE A 134 8.23 11.03 1.66
CA ILE A 134 6.85 10.99 2.20
C ILE A 134 6.62 12.19 3.13
N LYS A 135 7.53 12.47 4.06
CA LYS A 135 7.42 13.65 4.93
C LYS A 135 7.38 14.96 4.15
N LYS A 136 8.19 15.08 3.11
CA LYS A 136 8.22 16.27 2.24
C LYS A 136 6.87 16.43 1.52
N ILE A 137 6.36 15.38 0.88
CA ILE A 137 5.06 15.37 0.19
C ILE A 137 3.92 15.72 1.14
N LEU A 138 3.88 15.10 2.33
CA LEU A 138 2.84 15.39 3.32
C LEU A 138 2.88 16.83 3.83
N LYS A 139 4.08 17.45 3.87
CA LYS A 139 4.24 18.85 4.26
C LYS A 139 3.86 19.82 3.14
N GLU A 140 4.26 19.52 1.91
CA GLU A 140 4.09 20.42 0.74
C GLU A 140 2.70 20.30 0.09
N SER A 141 2.03 19.16 0.26
CA SER A 141 0.72 18.86 -0.34
C SER A 141 -0.32 18.53 0.74
N ALA A 142 -0.41 19.42 1.74
CA ALA A 142 -1.35 19.27 2.84
C ALA A 142 -2.80 19.13 2.33
N GLY A 143 -3.49 18.07 2.75
CA GLY A 143 -4.87 17.77 2.33
C GLY A 143 -4.99 16.98 1.02
N ALA A 144 -3.94 16.91 0.19
CA ALA A 144 -3.96 16.08 -1.02
C ALA A 144 -3.68 14.60 -0.74
N TYR A 145 -3.11 14.29 0.43
CA TYR A 145 -2.79 12.95 0.90
C TYR A 145 -3.45 12.69 2.26
N SER A 146 -3.88 11.46 2.47
CA SER A 146 -4.55 11.01 3.71
C SER A 146 -3.59 10.78 4.90
N GLY A 147 -2.28 10.99 4.70
CA GLY A 147 -1.25 10.78 5.70
C GLY A 147 -0.30 9.63 5.32
N PRO A 148 0.46 9.08 6.27
CA PRO A 148 1.39 7.96 6.00
C PRO A 148 0.72 6.67 5.51
N ASN A 149 -0.59 6.54 5.70
CA ASN A 149 -1.43 5.45 5.24
C ASN A 149 -2.02 5.67 3.84
N ASP A 150 -1.65 6.74 3.14
CA ASP A 150 -2.16 6.98 1.79
C ASP A 150 -1.83 5.81 0.83
N PRO A 151 -2.79 5.32 0.03
CA PRO A 151 -2.62 4.14 -0.83
C PRO A 151 -1.61 4.33 -1.98
N ARG A 152 -1.15 5.56 -2.22
CA ARG A 152 -0.04 5.87 -3.15
C ARG A 152 1.34 5.59 -2.56
N PHE A 153 1.45 5.45 -1.23
CA PHE A 153 2.73 5.20 -0.58
C PHE A 153 2.99 3.71 -0.40
N GLY A 154 4.26 3.32 -0.57
CA GLY A 154 4.73 1.94 -0.34
C GLY A 154 4.92 1.62 1.15
N THR A 155 4.21 2.32 2.05
CA THR A 155 4.19 1.98 3.47
C THR A 155 3.30 0.77 3.68
N ILE A 156 3.54 0.01 4.75
CA ILE A 156 2.67 -1.13 5.10
C ILE A 156 1.22 -0.68 5.33
N MET A 157 1.02 0.53 5.86
CA MET A 157 -0.31 1.12 6.03
C MET A 157 -0.94 1.48 4.69
N GLY A 158 -0.20 2.11 3.77
CA GLY A 158 -0.68 2.45 2.43
C GLY A 158 -1.05 1.22 1.60
N LEU A 159 -0.20 0.19 1.62
CA LEU A 159 -0.50 -1.10 0.97
C LEU A 159 -1.74 -1.77 1.57
N ARG A 160 -1.92 -1.71 2.89
CA ARG A 160 -3.14 -2.19 3.56
C ARG A 160 -4.37 -1.38 3.15
N GLU A 161 -4.27 -0.05 3.11
CA GLU A 161 -5.37 0.81 2.66
C GLU A 161 -5.75 0.51 1.20
N ARG A 162 -4.77 0.14 0.37
CA ARG A 162 -4.97 -0.31 -1.02
C ARG A 162 -5.51 -1.74 -1.12
N GLY A 163 -5.65 -2.50 -0.04
CA GLY A 163 -6.18 -3.87 -0.06
C GLY A 163 -5.14 -4.98 -0.26
N ILE A 164 -3.85 -4.65 -0.21
CA ILE A 164 -2.78 -5.64 -0.24
C ILE A 164 -2.68 -6.34 1.11
N THR A 165 -2.73 -7.67 1.08
CA THR A 165 -2.67 -8.52 2.28
C THR A 165 -1.25 -8.65 2.80
N ALA A 166 -1.13 -8.84 4.12
CA ALA A 166 0.16 -9.12 4.74
C ALA A 166 0.79 -10.43 4.24
N GLU A 167 -0.05 -11.39 3.85
CA GLU A 167 0.40 -12.66 3.27
C GLU A 167 1.03 -12.49 1.89
N ALA A 168 0.43 -11.69 1.00
CA ALA A 168 1.02 -11.37 -0.30
C ALA A 168 2.40 -10.72 -0.14
N ILE A 169 2.52 -9.76 0.78
CA ILE A 169 3.81 -9.09 1.06
C ILE A 169 4.86 -10.11 1.54
N ARG A 170 4.49 -11.02 2.45
CA ARG A 170 5.40 -12.08 2.92
C ARG A 170 5.82 -13.01 1.78
N ASN A 171 4.87 -13.49 0.98
CA ASN A 171 5.14 -14.43 -0.11
C ASN A 171 6.12 -13.83 -1.13
N VAL A 172 5.95 -12.56 -1.47
CA VAL A 172 6.87 -11.87 -2.39
C VAL A 172 8.26 -11.70 -1.76
N ILE A 173 8.35 -11.28 -0.49
CA ILE A 173 9.64 -11.14 0.20
C ILE A 173 10.38 -12.49 0.27
N LEU A 174 9.66 -13.57 0.58
CA LEU A 174 10.23 -14.92 0.63
C LEU A 174 10.69 -15.39 -0.76
N THR A 175 9.95 -15.07 -1.81
CA THR A 175 10.30 -15.38 -3.21
C THR A 175 11.57 -14.66 -3.66
N VAL A 176 11.73 -13.38 -3.29
CA VAL A 176 12.96 -12.63 -3.58
C VAL A 176 14.17 -13.23 -2.85
N GLY A 177 13.96 -13.61 -1.59
CA GLY A 177 14.95 -14.22 -0.73
C GLY A 177 15.96 -13.22 -0.14
N ALA A 178 16.75 -13.68 0.83
CA ALA A 178 17.78 -12.89 1.47
C ALA A 178 19.05 -12.86 0.59
N LYS A 179 19.27 -11.75 -0.13
CA LYS A 179 20.43 -11.55 -1.01
C LYS A 179 21.21 -10.30 -0.61
N GLN A 180 22.52 -10.28 -0.88
CA GLN A 180 23.36 -9.08 -0.67
C GLN A 180 23.18 -8.02 -1.77
N THR A 181 22.69 -8.44 -2.94
CA THR A 181 22.39 -7.57 -4.08
C THR A 181 21.05 -6.89 -3.88
N ASP A 182 20.93 -5.64 -4.36
CA ASP A 182 19.66 -4.93 -4.33
C ASP A 182 18.63 -5.67 -5.20
N ALA A 183 17.36 -5.58 -4.80
CA ALA A 183 16.26 -6.21 -5.49
C ALA A 183 15.10 -5.24 -5.66
N SER A 184 14.39 -5.40 -6.76
CA SER A 184 13.19 -4.65 -7.09
C SER A 184 12.02 -5.62 -7.21
N ILE A 185 10.89 -5.24 -6.63
CA ILE A 185 9.62 -5.95 -6.73
C ILE A 185 8.71 -5.11 -7.62
N SER A 186 8.23 -5.69 -8.72
CA SER A 186 7.19 -5.06 -9.51
C SER A 186 5.85 -5.11 -8.79
N PHE A 187 5.05 -4.05 -8.93
CA PHE A 187 3.70 -4.06 -8.36
C PHE A 187 2.84 -5.17 -8.97
N THR A 188 3.03 -5.50 -10.25
CA THR A 188 2.36 -6.62 -10.92
C THR A 188 2.58 -7.95 -10.20
N ASN A 189 3.80 -8.25 -9.76
CA ASN A 189 4.09 -9.49 -9.02
C ASN A 189 3.40 -9.49 -7.65
N LEU A 190 3.40 -8.36 -6.95
CA LEU A 190 2.70 -8.21 -5.68
C LEU A 190 1.17 -8.35 -5.85
N ALA A 191 0.62 -7.75 -6.89
CA ALA A 191 -0.79 -7.84 -7.27
C ALA A 191 -1.18 -9.28 -7.61
N ALA A 192 -0.35 -10.01 -8.36
CA ALA A 192 -0.60 -11.41 -8.71
C ALA A 192 -0.63 -12.32 -7.47
N GLU A 193 0.32 -12.15 -6.54
CA GLU A 193 0.31 -12.88 -5.27
C GLU A 193 -0.90 -12.52 -4.41
N ASN A 194 -1.26 -11.23 -4.36
CA ASN A 194 -2.43 -10.79 -3.63
C ASN A 194 -3.74 -11.34 -4.20
N ARG A 195 -3.88 -11.36 -5.53
CA ARG A 195 -5.04 -11.92 -6.23
C ARG A 195 -5.30 -13.37 -5.85
N LYS A 196 -4.26 -14.22 -5.81
CA LYS A 196 -4.38 -15.64 -5.42
C LYS A 196 -5.00 -15.81 -4.02
N ILE A 197 -4.73 -14.88 -3.13
CA ILE A 197 -5.19 -14.91 -1.74
C ILE A 197 -6.62 -14.36 -1.63
N ILE A 198 -6.93 -13.27 -2.32
CA ILE A 198 -8.20 -12.56 -2.12
C ILE A 198 -9.32 -13.02 -3.07
N ASP A 199 -9.02 -13.50 -4.28
CA ASP A 199 -10.03 -13.92 -5.26
C ASP A 199 -11.02 -14.94 -4.69
N PRO A 200 -10.60 -16.03 -4.01
CA PRO A 200 -11.52 -17.05 -3.51
C PRO A 200 -12.49 -16.55 -2.42
N THR A 201 -12.23 -15.39 -1.82
CA THR A 201 -13.01 -14.85 -0.69
C THR A 201 -13.67 -13.51 -1.01
N SER A 202 -13.33 -12.88 -2.14
CA SER A 202 -13.84 -11.57 -2.53
C SER A 202 -15.14 -11.72 -3.31
N PRO A 203 -16.28 -11.24 -2.80
CA PRO A 203 -17.50 -11.23 -3.59
C PRO A 203 -17.37 -10.27 -4.78
N ARG A 204 -17.90 -10.71 -5.91
CA ARG A 204 -17.96 -9.95 -7.17
C ARG A 204 -19.14 -9.00 -7.14
N LEU A 205 -18.86 -7.71 -7.14
CA LEU A 205 -19.86 -6.65 -7.19
C LEU A 205 -19.92 -6.03 -8.58
N ILE A 206 -21.11 -5.65 -9.00
CA ILE A 206 -21.31 -4.87 -10.22
C ILE A 206 -21.11 -3.40 -9.86
N PHE A 207 -20.15 -2.79 -10.53
CA PHE A 207 -19.94 -1.35 -10.56
C PHE A 207 -20.01 -0.89 -12.02
N VAL A 208 -20.81 0.15 -12.27
CA VAL A 208 -21.00 0.78 -13.57
C VAL A 208 -20.44 2.20 -13.47
N GLU A 209 -19.26 2.41 -14.04
CA GLU A 209 -18.65 3.73 -14.17
C GLU A 209 -19.27 4.52 -15.33
N ASP A 210 -19.28 5.85 -15.21
CA ASP A 210 -19.84 6.79 -16.21
C ASP A 210 -21.12 6.24 -16.88
N PRO A 211 -22.20 6.10 -16.10
CA PRO A 211 -23.36 5.31 -16.47
C PRO A 211 -24.12 5.97 -17.63
N VAL A 212 -24.48 5.15 -18.63
CA VAL A 212 -25.51 5.48 -19.62
C VAL A 212 -26.78 4.75 -19.23
N GLU A 213 -27.83 5.51 -18.96
CA GLU A 213 -29.13 4.99 -18.54
C GLU A 213 -30.04 4.79 -19.75
N LEU A 214 -30.63 3.59 -19.86
CA LEU A 214 -31.49 3.19 -20.95
C LEU A 214 -32.76 2.54 -20.39
N VAL A 215 -33.90 2.79 -21.05
CA VAL A 215 -35.18 2.20 -20.67
C VAL A 215 -35.30 0.80 -21.28
N VAL A 216 -35.66 -0.19 -20.47
CA VAL A 216 -35.81 -1.57 -20.93
C VAL A 216 -37.17 -1.77 -21.60
N ASP A 217 -37.17 -2.46 -22.74
CA ASP A 217 -38.35 -2.94 -23.44
C ASP A 217 -38.19 -4.45 -23.72
N ASN A 218 -38.77 -5.26 -22.82
CA ASN A 218 -38.83 -6.72 -22.96
C ASN A 218 -40.07 -7.20 -23.72
N GLY A 219 -40.87 -6.28 -24.29
CA GLY A 219 -42.22 -6.55 -24.76
C GLY A 219 -43.29 -6.35 -23.68
N ASN A 220 -44.55 -6.24 -24.11
CA ASN A 220 -45.71 -5.80 -23.32
C ASN A 220 -45.75 -6.36 -21.88
N GLY A 221 -45.34 -5.55 -20.90
CA GLY A 221 -45.41 -5.85 -19.47
C GLY A 221 -44.50 -6.99 -18.98
N VAL A 222 -43.55 -7.45 -19.80
CA VAL A 222 -42.71 -8.62 -19.47
C VAL A 222 -41.62 -8.22 -18.47
N CYS A 223 -41.52 -9.02 -17.40
CA CYS A 223 -40.41 -8.97 -16.45
C CYS A 223 -39.49 -10.18 -16.64
N LEU A 224 -38.19 -9.93 -16.64
CA LEU A 224 -37.15 -10.94 -16.71
C LEU A 224 -36.34 -10.94 -15.42
N GLU A 225 -36.09 -12.15 -14.90
CA GLU A 225 -35.20 -12.36 -13.77
C GLU A 225 -33.78 -12.65 -14.26
N ALA A 226 -32.80 -11.96 -13.67
CA ALA A 226 -31.39 -12.26 -13.80
C ALA A 226 -30.82 -12.67 -12.43
N LYS A 227 -30.25 -13.88 -12.36
CA LYS A 227 -29.62 -14.41 -11.15
C LYS A 227 -28.10 -14.45 -11.34
N ILE A 228 -27.39 -13.60 -10.61
CA ILE A 228 -25.94 -13.41 -10.80
C ILE A 228 -25.20 -13.87 -9.53
N PRO A 229 -24.36 -14.92 -9.60
CA PRO A 229 -23.61 -15.40 -8.44
C PRO A 229 -22.55 -14.37 -7.99
N TYR A 230 -22.37 -14.20 -6.69
CA TYR A 230 -21.30 -13.35 -6.16
C TYR A 230 -19.92 -13.90 -6.49
N HIS A 231 -19.79 -15.18 -6.77
CA HIS A 231 -18.56 -15.77 -7.27
C HIS A 231 -18.93 -17.03 -8.07
N PRO A 232 -18.33 -17.27 -9.26
CA PRO A 232 -18.71 -18.39 -10.13
C PRO A 232 -18.45 -19.74 -9.46
N GLU A 233 -17.37 -19.86 -8.71
CA GLU A 233 -16.94 -21.12 -8.10
C GLU A 233 -17.30 -21.26 -6.61
N LYS A 234 -17.78 -20.19 -5.96
CA LYS A 234 -17.98 -20.15 -4.49
C LYS A 234 -19.44 -19.94 -4.16
N THR A 235 -20.19 -21.05 -4.21
CA THR A 235 -21.64 -21.07 -3.99
C THR A 235 -22.05 -20.55 -2.60
N GLU A 236 -21.18 -20.68 -1.60
CA GLU A 236 -21.35 -20.20 -0.23
C GLU A 236 -21.46 -18.67 -0.13
N LEU A 237 -20.91 -17.93 -1.10
CA LEU A 237 -21.08 -16.47 -1.19
C LEU A 237 -22.48 -16.08 -1.70
N GLY A 238 -23.24 -17.04 -2.22
CA GLY A 238 -24.60 -16.88 -2.71
C GLY A 238 -24.70 -16.14 -4.05
N SER A 239 -25.90 -15.66 -4.35
CA SER A 239 -26.21 -14.91 -5.57
C SER A 239 -27.08 -13.70 -5.26
N ARG A 240 -27.12 -12.72 -6.17
CA ARG A 240 -28.16 -11.70 -6.21
C ARG A 240 -29.15 -11.98 -7.35
N GLN A 241 -30.35 -11.46 -7.19
CA GLN A 241 -31.41 -11.54 -8.18
C GLN A 241 -31.85 -10.11 -8.52
N PHE A 242 -31.99 -9.85 -9.81
CA PHE A 242 -32.58 -8.63 -10.33
C PHE A 242 -33.83 -8.99 -11.10
N ASN A 243 -34.94 -8.31 -10.81
CA ASN A 243 -36.15 -8.37 -11.61
C ASN A 243 -36.24 -7.10 -12.46
N VAL A 244 -36.20 -7.27 -13.79
CA VAL A 244 -36.18 -6.19 -14.77
C VAL A 244 -37.41 -6.29 -15.67
N CYS A 245 -38.30 -5.32 -15.52
CA CYS A 245 -39.55 -5.20 -16.26
C CYS A 245 -39.43 -4.17 -17.38
N THR A 246 -40.27 -4.33 -18.41
CA THR A 246 -40.48 -3.26 -19.41
C THR A 246 -40.82 -1.94 -18.72
N GLY A 247 -40.09 -0.88 -19.05
CA GLY A 247 -40.18 0.45 -18.44
C GLY A 247 -39.13 0.73 -17.35
N ASP A 248 -38.46 -0.30 -16.81
CA ASP A 248 -37.36 -0.10 -15.86
C ASP A 248 -36.17 0.59 -16.54
N ARG A 249 -35.37 1.30 -15.72
CA ARG A 249 -34.11 1.92 -16.14
C ARG A 249 -32.94 1.01 -15.78
N VAL A 250 -32.11 0.69 -16.77
CA VAL A 250 -30.87 -0.07 -16.62
C VAL A 250 -29.69 0.78 -17.08
N MET A 251 -28.58 0.68 -16.35
CA MET A 251 -27.34 1.39 -16.62
C MET A 251 -26.26 0.42 -17.07
N ILE A 252 -25.53 0.79 -18.12
CA ILE A 252 -24.25 0.20 -18.54
C ILE A 252 -23.17 1.28 -18.55
N SER A 253 -21.90 0.89 -18.68
CA SER A 253 -20.83 1.87 -18.77
C SER A 253 -20.91 2.62 -20.11
N ARG A 254 -20.49 3.89 -20.15
CA ARG A 254 -20.41 4.64 -21.41
C ARG A 254 -19.50 3.95 -22.44
N ALA A 255 -18.39 3.36 -22.00
CA ALA A 255 -17.49 2.63 -22.87
C ALA A 255 -18.19 1.43 -23.54
N ASP A 256 -18.96 0.63 -22.78
CA ASP A 256 -19.73 -0.49 -23.33
C ASP A 256 -20.85 -0.01 -24.27
N TYR A 257 -21.49 1.12 -23.94
CA TYR A 257 -22.52 1.74 -24.79
C TYR A 257 -21.96 2.18 -26.14
N GLU A 258 -20.84 2.91 -26.13
CA GLU A 258 -20.16 3.38 -27.34
C GLU A 258 -19.64 2.21 -28.17
N GLN A 259 -19.06 1.19 -27.54
CA GLN A 259 -18.62 -0.02 -28.23
C GLN A 259 -19.78 -0.75 -28.90
N ALA A 260 -20.91 -0.91 -28.23
CA ALA A 260 -22.08 -1.56 -28.81
C ALA A 260 -22.56 -0.84 -30.07
N LEU A 261 -22.62 0.50 -30.04
CA LEU A 261 -23.06 1.30 -31.18
C LEU A 261 -22.06 1.28 -32.34
N SER A 262 -20.75 1.31 -32.07
CA SER A 262 -19.72 1.42 -33.10
C SER A 262 -19.34 0.06 -33.72
N GLU A 263 -19.35 -1.02 -32.94
CA GLU A 263 -18.81 -2.32 -33.37
C GLU A 263 -19.87 -3.41 -33.52
N LYS A 264 -21.07 -3.22 -32.96
CA LYS A 264 -22.08 -4.28 -32.84
C LYS A 264 -23.47 -3.85 -33.30
N GLU A 265 -23.57 -2.78 -34.11
CA GLU A 265 -24.85 -2.27 -34.63
C GLU A 265 -25.86 -1.95 -33.51
N GLY A 266 -25.36 -1.58 -32.32
CA GLY A 266 -26.15 -1.34 -31.12
C GLY A 266 -26.53 -2.58 -30.33
N GLU A 267 -26.13 -3.78 -30.74
CA GLU A 267 -26.43 -5.03 -30.03
C GLU A 267 -25.44 -5.32 -28.89
N VAL A 268 -25.97 -5.76 -27.76
CA VAL A 268 -25.20 -6.10 -26.56
C VAL A 268 -25.85 -7.25 -25.79
N ARG A 269 -25.03 -8.06 -25.12
CA ARG A 269 -25.53 -9.04 -24.15
C ARG A 269 -25.41 -8.50 -22.72
N LEU A 270 -26.54 -8.28 -22.08
CA LEU A 270 -26.60 -7.96 -20.65
C LEU A 270 -26.44 -9.25 -19.84
N MET A 271 -25.40 -9.30 -19.00
CA MET A 271 -25.02 -10.47 -18.19
C MET A 271 -26.22 -11.09 -17.46
N GLU A 272 -26.44 -12.39 -17.66
CA GLU A 272 -27.55 -13.19 -17.10
C GLU A 272 -28.99 -12.69 -17.38
N LEU A 273 -29.18 -11.69 -18.24
CA LEU A 273 -30.51 -11.13 -18.56
C LEU A 273 -30.96 -11.51 -19.97
N GLY A 274 -30.20 -11.10 -20.99
CA GLY A 274 -30.53 -11.32 -22.39
C GLY A 274 -29.70 -10.49 -23.37
N ASN A 275 -30.00 -10.65 -24.65
CA ASN A 275 -29.41 -9.89 -25.75
C ASN A 275 -30.39 -8.79 -26.18
N TYR A 276 -29.87 -7.57 -26.28
CA TYR A 276 -30.65 -6.37 -26.52
C TYR A 276 -30.04 -5.57 -27.65
N ILE A 277 -30.88 -4.82 -28.36
CA ILE A 277 -30.44 -3.75 -29.27
C ILE A 277 -30.74 -2.39 -28.66
N ILE A 278 -29.79 -1.47 -28.80
CA ILE A 278 -29.89 -0.09 -28.35
C ILE A 278 -30.53 0.74 -29.47
N GLU A 279 -31.77 1.16 -29.27
CA GLU A 279 -32.49 2.01 -30.23
C GLU A 279 -33.31 3.08 -29.52
N GLY A 280 -33.18 4.34 -29.94
CA GLY A 280 -34.00 5.44 -29.42
C GLY A 280 -33.91 5.62 -27.89
N GLY A 281 -32.74 5.34 -27.30
CA GLY A 281 -32.54 5.40 -25.84
C GLY A 281 -33.15 4.23 -25.06
N LYS A 282 -33.47 3.12 -25.74
CA LYS A 282 -34.04 1.92 -25.14
C LYS A 282 -33.18 0.69 -25.40
N PHE A 283 -33.23 -0.25 -24.46
CA PHE A 283 -32.83 -1.63 -24.68
C PHE A 283 -34.05 -2.44 -25.13
N ARG A 284 -34.14 -2.79 -26.42
CA ARG A 284 -35.18 -3.69 -26.92
C ARG A 284 -34.67 -5.13 -26.92
N LEU A 285 -35.40 -6.03 -26.27
CA LEU A 285 -35.02 -7.44 -26.19
C LEU A 285 -35.07 -8.11 -27.57
N LEU A 286 -33.97 -8.75 -27.96
CA LEU A 286 -33.89 -9.54 -29.20
C LEU A 286 -34.07 -11.02 -28.93
N SER A 287 -33.34 -11.53 -27.93
CA SER A 287 -33.35 -12.95 -27.56
C SER A 287 -32.73 -13.11 -26.16
N ARG A 288 -33.08 -14.17 -25.45
CA ARG A 288 -32.40 -14.54 -24.19
C ARG A 288 -31.27 -15.56 -24.41
N ASP A 289 -31.23 -16.17 -25.59
CA ASP A 289 -30.34 -17.27 -25.92
C ASP A 289 -28.87 -16.82 -25.91
N LEU A 290 -28.03 -17.54 -25.17
CA LEU A 290 -26.59 -17.29 -25.15
C LEU A 290 -25.95 -17.58 -26.51
N GLN A 291 -26.51 -18.51 -27.30
CA GLN A 291 -25.99 -18.86 -28.62
C GLN A 291 -26.03 -17.68 -29.60
N TYR A 292 -27.11 -16.88 -29.56
CA TYR A 292 -27.21 -15.63 -30.35
C TYR A 292 -26.02 -14.70 -30.12
N ALA A 293 -25.64 -14.47 -28.86
CA ALA A 293 -24.50 -13.63 -28.53
C ALA A 293 -23.17 -14.22 -28.98
N ARG A 294 -23.03 -15.56 -28.95
CA ARG A 294 -21.82 -16.25 -29.42
C ARG A 294 -21.67 -16.14 -30.94
N GLU A 295 -22.74 -16.38 -31.69
CA GLU A 295 -22.75 -16.32 -33.16
C GLU A 295 -22.45 -14.92 -33.68
N LYS A 296 -22.99 -13.88 -33.02
CA LYS A 296 -22.71 -12.48 -33.35
C LYS A 296 -21.46 -11.89 -32.70
N GLY A 297 -20.78 -12.67 -31.84
CA GLY A 297 -19.61 -12.20 -31.09
C GLY A 297 -19.91 -10.94 -30.25
N LEU A 298 -21.06 -10.91 -29.58
CA LEU A 298 -21.46 -9.79 -28.71
C LEU A 298 -20.65 -9.81 -27.41
N SER A 299 -20.22 -8.63 -26.98
CA SER A 299 -19.61 -8.45 -25.66
C SER A 299 -20.64 -8.70 -24.55
N ILE A 300 -20.24 -9.47 -23.52
CA ILE A 300 -21.04 -9.64 -22.31
C ILE A 300 -20.76 -8.45 -21.39
N VAL A 301 -21.78 -7.64 -21.17
CA VAL A 301 -21.69 -6.37 -20.46
C VAL A 301 -22.35 -6.49 -19.09
N GLN A 302 -21.68 -5.96 -18.06
CA GLN A 302 -22.27 -5.79 -16.74
C GLN A 302 -23.26 -4.63 -16.74
N TRP A 303 -24.28 -4.71 -15.88
CA TRP A 303 -25.34 -3.72 -15.85
C TRP A 303 -25.95 -3.62 -14.46
N LEU A 304 -26.56 -2.48 -14.16
CA LEU A 304 -27.30 -2.26 -12.92
C LEU A 304 -28.68 -1.70 -13.22
N LYS A 305 -29.69 -2.24 -12.56
CA LYS A 305 -30.98 -1.55 -12.45
C LYS A 305 -30.77 -0.25 -11.67
N LYS A 306 -31.34 0.86 -12.16
CA LYS A 306 -31.23 2.17 -11.50
C LYS A 306 -31.82 2.13 -10.10
N ASP A 307 -33.01 1.56 -9.98
CA ASP A 307 -33.70 1.38 -8.70
C ASP A 307 -32.99 0.32 -7.86
N GLY A 308 -32.66 0.67 -6.63
CA GLY A 308 -31.89 -0.20 -5.73
C GLY A 308 -30.37 -0.19 -5.97
N SER A 309 -29.87 0.68 -6.85
CA SER A 309 -28.43 0.98 -6.95
C SER A 309 -28.03 2.13 -6.03
N LYS A 310 -26.75 2.18 -5.65
CA LYS A 310 -26.16 3.24 -4.85
C LYS A 310 -25.10 3.98 -5.65
N ILE A 311 -25.01 5.30 -5.46
CA ILE A 311 -23.92 6.11 -6.02
C ILE A 311 -22.59 5.60 -5.45
N ALA A 312 -21.59 5.45 -6.32
CA ALA A 312 -20.26 5.01 -5.94
C ALA A 312 -19.16 5.91 -6.50
N ILE A 313 -18.09 6.00 -5.73
CA ILE A 313 -16.83 6.61 -6.12
C ILE A 313 -15.74 5.56 -5.98
N LEU A 314 -15.04 5.28 -7.08
CA LEU A 314 -13.84 4.45 -7.09
C LEU A 314 -12.60 5.35 -7.25
N SER A 315 -11.79 5.41 -6.19
CA SER A 315 -10.51 6.10 -6.18
C SER A 315 -9.42 5.16 -6.70
N VAL A 316 -8.77 5.53 -7.81
CA VAL A 316 -7.72 4.74 -8.45
C VAL A 316 -6.34 5.39 -8.24
N PRO A 317 -5.49 4.85 -7.35
CA PRO A 317 -4.15 5.38 -7.13
C PRO A 317 -3.25 5.08 -8.35
N LEU A 318 -2.74 6.13 -9.00
CA LEU A 318 -1.84 6.05 -10.15
C LEU A 318 -0.65 7.00 -9.92
N GLY A 319 0.50 6.43 -9.58
CA GLY A 319 1.67 7.20 -9.17
C GLY A 319 1.33 8.15 -8.01
N GLU A 320 1.53 9.46 -8.21
CA GLU A 320 1.25 10.49 -7.22
C GLU A 320 -0.21 11.00 -7.26
N SER A 321 -1.01 10.56 -8.22
CA SER A 321 -2.39 11.03 -8.42
C SER A 321 -3.43 9.97 -8.02
N ILE A 322 -4.65 10.44 -7.75
CA ILE A 322 -5.82 9.57 -7.60
C ILE A 322 -6.81 9.96 -8.70
N VAL A 323 -7.10 9.03 -9.60
CA VAL A 323 -8.16 9.19 -10.59
C VAL A 323 -9.47 8.80 -9.94
N ILE A 324 -10.47 9.67 -10.03
CA ILE A 324 -11.79 9.44 -9.46
C ILE A 324 -12.74 8.96 -10.55
N LYS A 325 -13.25 7.75 -10.39
CA LYS A 325 -14.28 7.17 -11.25
C LYS A 325 -15.63 7.18 -10.53
N GLY A 326 -16.54 8.03 -10.99
CA GLY A 326 -17.92 8.11 -10.49
C GLY A 326 -18.84 7.12 -11.19
N GLY A 327 -19.82 6.58 -10.47
CA GLY A 327 -20.75 5.61 -11.05
C GLY A 327 -21.80 5.12 -10.06
N TYR A 328 -22.31 3.92 -10.35
CA TYR A 328 -23.26 3.21 -9.49
C TYR A 328 -22.75 1.81 -9.18
N ILE A 329 -23.13 1.30 -8.00
CA ILE A 329 -22.80 -0.03 -7.52
C ILE A 329 -24.07 -0.69 -6.96
N GLU A 330 -24.13 -2.01 -6.97
CA GLU A 330 -25.22 -2.76 -6.35
C GLU A 330 -25.30 -2.51 -4.83
N ASP A 331 -26.48 -2.17 -4.28
CA ASP A 331 -26.66 -1.93 -2.83
C ASP A 331 -26.87 -3.24 -2.05
N GLY A 332 -27.52 -4.24 -2.66
CA GLY A 332 -27.47 -5.69 -2.36
C GLY A 332 -27.64 -6.18 -0.91
N GLY A 333 -27.89 -5.30 0.06
CA GLY A 333 -27.92 -5.59 1.50
C GLY A 333 -26.57 -5.99 2.13
N LYS A 334 -25.53 -6.24 1.33
CA LYS A 334 -24.24 -6.77 1.80
C LYS A 334 -23.17 -5.72 2.03
N MET A 335 -23.35 -4.49 1.56
CA MET A 335 -22.33 -3.43 1.65
C MET A 335 -21.77 -3.24 3.06
N GLN A 336 -22.65 -3.21 4.07
CA GLN A 336 -22.23 -3.01 5.45
C GLN A 336 -21.31 -4.13 5.96
N VAL A 337 -21.54 -5.37 5.51
CA VAL A 337 -20.73 -6.56 5.86
C VAL A 337 -19.40 -6.58 5.10
N LEU A 338 -19.30 -5.83 4.00
CA LEU A 338 -18.12 -5.72 3.14
C LEU A 338 -17.23 -4.51 3.43
N LEU A 339 -17.62 -3.64 4.37
CA LEU A 339 -16.79 -2.52 4.79
C LEU A 339 -15.40 -3.00 5.26
N GLY A 340 -14.36 -2.40 4.71
CA GLY A 340 -12.96 -2.73 4.96
C GLY A 340 -12.47 -4.03 4.32
N LYS A 341 -13.34 -4.78 3.61
CA LYS A 341 -12.98 -6.03 2.94
C LYS A 341 -12.64 -5.81 1.47
N ASN A 342 -11.85 -6.73 0.92
CA ASN A 342 -11.63 -6.81 -0.52
C ASN A 342 -12.91 -7.31 -1.22
N VAL A 343 -13.23 -6.66 -2.32
CA VAL A 343 -14.29 -7.03 -3.27
C VAL A 343 -13.70 -7.03 -4.67
N GLN A 344 -14.30 -7.78 -5.59
CA GLN A 344 -13.94 -7.72 -7.00
C GLN A 344 -15.02 -6.97 -7.76
N LEU A 345 -14.67 -5.85 -8.37
CA LEU A 345 -15.54 -5.14 -9.29
C LEU A 345 -15.47 -5.83 -10.65
N ILE A 346 -16.60 -6.36 -11.13
CA ILE A 346 -16.67 -7.14 -12.37
C ILE A 346 -16.08 -6.33 -13.53
N ARG A 347 -15.17 -6.94 -14.29
CA ARG A 347 -14.42 -6.34 -15.43
C ARG A 347 -13.65 -5.05 -15.09
N VAL A 348 -13.45 -4.74 -13.81
CA VAL A 348 -12.69 -3.57 -13.35
C VAL A 348 -11.47 -4.00 -12.53
N GLY A 349 -11.64 -4.92 -11.57
CA GLY A 349 -10.56 -5.43 -10.72
C GLY A 349 -10.89 -5.41 -9.24
N PHE A 350 -9.91 -5.63 -8.38
CA PHE A 350 -10.09 -5.66 -6.93
C PHE A 350 -10.10 -4.27 -6.31
N ALA A 351 -10.94 -4.08 -5.30
CA ALA A 351 -11.03 -2.84 -4.55
C ALA A 351 -11.40 -3.11 -3.08
N VAL A 352 -11.17 -2.11 -2.23
CA VAL A 352 -11.62 -2.12 -0.82
C VAL A 352 -12.77 -1.14 -0.65
N LEU A 353 -13.89 -1.61 -0.12
CA LEU A 353 -15.01 -0.73 0.26
C LEU A 353 -14.67 0.03 1.55
N LYS A 354 -14.55 1.35 1.46
CA LYS A 354 -14.18 2.25 2.58
C LYS A 354 -15.37 2.84 3.30
N SER A 355 -16.42 3.18 2.55
CA SER A 355 -17.68 3.66 3.10
C SER A 355 -18.85 3.15 2.27
N ALA A 356 -20.02 3.06 2.90
CA ALA A 356 -21.30 2.75 2.24
C ALA A 356 -22.34 3.88 2.41
N ILE A 357 -22.01 4.94 3.16
CA ILE A 357 -22.91 6.06 3.50
C ILE A 357 -22.12 7.38 3.47
N PRO A 358 -22.67 8.49 2.92
CA PRO A 358 -23.95 8.58 2.20
C PRO A 358 -23.91 7.89 0.82
N PHE A 359 -22.72 7.67 0.28
CA PHE A 359 -22.47 6.93 -0.96
C PHE A 359 -21.38 5.88 -0.71
N ALA A 360 -21.24 4.93 -1.64
CA ALA A 360 -20.18 3.95 -1.59
C ALA A 360 -18.85 4.58 -2.01
N SER A 361 -17.80 4.41 -1.21
CA SER A 361 -16.44 4.85 -1.55
C SER A 361 -15.54 3.62 -1.57
N LEU A 362 -14.80 3.45 -2.66
CA LEU A 362 -13.90 2.33 -2.88
C LEU A 362 -12.50 2.84 -3.22
N VAL A 363 -11.49 2.10 -2.79
CA VAL A 363 -10.09 2.30 -3.22
C VAL A 363 -9.70 1.11 -4.09
N PHE A 364 -9.33 1.39 -5.34
CA PHE A 364 -8.85 0.39 -6.27
C PHE A 364 -7.52 -0.20 -5.78
N SER A 365 -7.43 -1.52 -5.85
CA SER A 365 -6.25 -2.26 -5.43
C SER A 365 -5.33 -2.51 -6.63
N HIS A 366 -5.78 -3.42 -7.48
CA HIS A 366 -5.12 -3.95 -8.67
C HIS A 366 -6.20 -4.67 -9.51
N GLU A 367 -5.90 -4.92 -10.77
CA GLU A 367 -6.79 -5.68 -11.67
C GLU A 367 -7.09 -7.09 -11.14
#